data_AF-B8HZP8-F1
#
_entry.id   AF-B8HZP8-F1
#
_cell.length_a   1.000
_cell.length_b   1.000
_cell.length_c   1.000
_cell.angle_alpha   90.00
_cell.angle_beta   90.00
_cell.angle_gamma   90.00
#
_symmetry.space_group_name_H-M   'P 1'
#
loop_
_entity.id
_entity.type
_entity.pdbx_description
1 polymer ?
#
loop_
_entity_poly.entity_id
_entity_poly.type
_entity_poly.pdbx_seq_one_letter_code
_entity_poly.pdbx_strand_id
1 'polypeptide(L)'
;MLHTYNQQSFKVGGTDPRNPLLCLYCSLVVLELAIKDYLHQSGPWRKGHCIIDWLTTDLGETSLGTQLESKLSALYCTYRDGSEVNVDANRYPDIRYLRHETDFPGKSTDSQLKEALEIIKDIKTRLISRGIRL
;
A
#
# COMPACT_ATOMS: atom_id res chain seq x y z
N MET A 1 -1.64 -2.47 -21.23
CA MET A 1 -1.43 -2.51 -19.77
C MET A 1 -2.54 -3.36 -19.21
N LEU A 2 -2.22 -4.39 -18.43
CA LEU A 2 -3.26 -5.19 -17.80
C LEU A 2 -3.92 -4.34 -16.69
N HIS A 3 -5.14 -4.66 -16.27
CA HIS A 3 -5.80 -4.03 -15.12
C HIS A 3 -5.97 -2.49 -15.13
N THR A 4 -5.91 -1.82 -16.30
CA THR A 4 -6.10 -0.36 -16.39
C THR A 4 -7.43 0.10 -15.77
N TYR A 5 -8.53 -0.64 -15.98
CA TYR A 5 -9.82 -0.35 -15.36
C TYR A 5 -9.73 -0.33 -13.82
N ASN A 6 -9.05 -1.32 -13.24
CA ASN A 6 -8.89 -1.42 -11.78
C ASN A 6 -8.05 -0.26 -11.26
N GLN A 7 -6.89 0.01 -11.87
CA GLN A 7 -6.04 1.12 -11.48
C GLN A 7 -6.81 2.45 -11.54
N GLN A 8 -7.55 2.73 -12.62
CA GLN A 8 -8.35 3.94 -12.74
C GLN A 8 -9.43 4.03 -11.65
N SER A 9 -10.12 2.93 -11.37
CA SER A 9 -11.15 2.88 -10.33
C SER A 9 -10.58 3.18 -8.94
N PHE A 10 -9.45 2.56 -8.59
CA PHE A 10 -8.81 2.79 -7.30
C PHE A 10 -8.11 4.15 -7.20
N LYS A 11 -7.59 4.72 -8.30
CA LYS A 11 -7.03 6.09 -8.28
C LYS A 11 -8.04 7.13 -7.78
N VAL A 12 -9.32 6.98 -8.11
CA VAL A 12 -10.38 7.89 -7.63
C VAL A 12 -10.48 7.87 -6.10
N GLY A 13 -10.40 6.69 -5.48
CA GLY A 13 -10.37 6.59 -4.00
C GLY A 13 -9.05 7.05 -3.39
N GLY A 14 -7.95 6.93 -4.14
CA GLY A 14 -6.60 7.36 -3.75
C GLY A 14 -6.36 8.87 -3.71
N THR A 15 -7.39 9.70 -3.97
CA THR A 15 -7.29 11.16 -3.99
C THR A 15 -8.28 11.88 -3.07
N ASP A 16 -9.12 11.17 -2.31
CA ASP A 16 -10.04 11.82 -1.35
C ASP A 16 -9.30 12.15 -0.04
N PRO A 17 -8.96 13.43 0.22
CA PRO A 17 -8.19 13.81 1.40
C PRO A 17 -8.98 13.68 2.71
N ARG A 18 -10.31 13.52 2.63
CA ARG A 18 -11.20 13.41 3.80
C ARG A 18 -11.23 12.00 4.36
N ASN A 19 -10.71 11.01 3.64
CA ASN A 19 -10.70 9.62 4.07
C ASN A 19 -9.30 9.01 3.92
N PRO A 20 -8.40 9.23 4.89
CA PRO A 20 -7.02 8.76 4.84
C PRO A 20 -6.91 7.24 4.70
N LEU A 21 -7.82 6.48 5.32
CA LEU A 21 -7.87 5.02 5.22
C LEU A 21 -8.18 4.57 3.78
N LEU A 22 -9.23 5.13 3.17
CA LEU A 22 -9.59 4.85 1.78
C LEU A 22 -8.44 5.23 0.85
N CYS A 23 -7.86 6.41 1.06
CA CYS A 23 -6.77 6.94 0.24
C CYS A 23 -5.54 6.01 0.30
N LEU A 24 -5.17 5.56 1.52
CA LEU A 24 -4.06 4.65 1.75
C LEU A 24 -4.30 3.31 1.06
N TYR A 25 -5.45 2.68 1.32
CA TYR A 25 -5.80 1.38 0.74
C TYR A 25 -5.78 1.43 -0.79
N CYS A 26 -6.45 2.42 -1.38
CA CYS A 26 -6.51 2.59 -2.82
C CYS A 26 -5.13 2.86 -3.42
N SER A 27 -4.30 3.67 -2.75
CA SER A 27 -2.95 3.96 -3.21
C SER A 27 -2.04 2.73 -3.21
N LEU A 28 -2.19 1.84 -2.23
CA LEU A 28 -1.48 0.56 -2.17
C LEU A 28 -1.93 -0.38 -3.28
N VAL A 29 -3.23 -0.46 -3.58
CA VAL A 29 -3.76 -1.27 -4.69
C VAL A 29 -3.24 -0.76 -6.04
N VAL A 30 -3.25 0.55 -6.28
CA VAL A 30 -2.71 1.15 -7.51
C VAL A 30 -1.22 0.85 -7.65
N LEU A 31 -0.45 1.03 -6.57
CA LEU A 31 0.97 0.71 -6.54
C LEU A 31 1.24 -0.77 -6.83
N GLU A 32 0.49 -1.66 -6.18
CA GLU A 32 0.58 -3.11 -6.40
C GLU A 32 0.37 -3.48 -7.87
N LEU A 33 -0.74 -3.00 -8.46
CA LEU A 33 -1.08 -3.32 -9.85
C LEU A 33 -0.03 -2.79 -10.82
N ALA A 34 0.48 -1.57 -10.60
CA ALA A 34 1.50 -0.98 -11.46
C ALA A 34 2.82 -1.75 -11.40
N ILE A 35 3.24 -2.18 -10.20
CA ILE A 35 4.44 -3.02 -10.02
C ILE A 35 4.25 -4.37 -10.72
N LYS A 36 3.08 -5.02 -10.54
CA LYS A 36 2.78 -6.30 -11.18
C LYS A 36 2.78 -6.18 -12.71
N ASP A 37 2.13 -5.15 -13.25
CA ASP A 37 2.11 -4.87 -14.68
C ASP A 37 3.50 -4.63 -15.26
N TYR A 38 4.37 -3.93 -14.52
CA TYR A 38 5.74 -3.68 -14.92
C TYR A 38 6.57 -4.97 -14.92
N LEU A 39 6.56 -5.74 -13.83
CA LEU A 39 7.33 -6.98 -13.71
C LEU A 39 6.84 -8.08 -14.65
N HIS A 40 5.56 -8.06 -15.05
CA HIS A 40 5.02 -9.01 -16.02
C HIS A 40 5.60 -8.84 -17.43
N GLN A 41 6.19 -7.68 -17.76
CA GLN A 41 6.82 -7.47 -19.07
C GLN A 41 8.01 -8.40 -19.31
N SER A 42 8.70 -8.81 -18.24
CA SER A 42 9.88 -9.68 -18.29
C SER A 42 9.67 -11.03 -17.60
N GLY A 43 8.48 -11.33 -17.08
CA GLY A 43 8.23 -12.53 -16.30
C GLY A 43 6.75 -12.86 -16.07
N PRO A 44 6.45 -13.94 -15.33
CA PRO A 44 5.08 -14.29 -14.98
C PRO A 44 4.45 -13.25 -14.06
N TRP A 45 3.12 -13.15 -14.12
CA TRP A 45 2.36 -12.28 -13.24
C TRP A 45 2.61 -12.62 -11.76
N ARG A 46 2.97 -11.61 -10.94
CA ARG A 46 3.22 -11.82 -9.51
C ARG A 46 1.91 -12.09 -8.77
N LYS A 47 1.94 -13.11 -7.91
CA LYS A 47 0.82 -13.51 -7.05
C LYS A 47 1.00 -12.90 -5.65
N GLY A 48 -0.10 -12.76 -4.91
CA GLY A 48 -0.09 -12.21 -3.56
C GLY A 48 -0.08 -10.68 -3.51
N HIS A 49 0.30 -10.13 -2.36
CA HIS A 49 0.25 -8.71 -2.01
C HIS A 49 1.59 -8.20 -1.45
N CYS A 50 2.70 -8.83 -1.88
CA CYS A 50 4.05 -8.66 -1.35
C CYS A 50 4.73 -7.37 -1.86
N ILE A 51 4.09 -6.22 -1.68
CA ILE A 51 4.56 -4.94 -2.23
C ILE A 51 5.93 -4.54 -1.69
N ILE A 52 6.24 -4.84 -0.43
CA ILE A 52 7.52 -4.47 0.19
C ILE A 52 8.63 -5.30 -0.43
N ASP A 53 8.40 -6.60 -0.62
CA ASP A 53 9.37 -7.50 -1.23
C ASP A 53 9.69 -7.05 -2.66
N TRP A 54 8.66 -6.70 -3.44
CA TRP A 54 8.87 -6.25 -4.82
C TRP A 54 9.56 -4.88 -4.91
N LEU A 55 9.25 -3.95 -3.99
CA LEU A 55 9.95 -2.67 -3.91
C LEU A 55 11.43 -2.87 -3.58
N THR A 56 11.71 -3.65 -2.54
CA THR A 56 13.07 -3.83 -2.00
C THR A 56 13.95 -4.71 -2.88
N THR A 57 13.41 -5.80 -3.41
CA THR A 57 14.19 -6.86 -4.09
C THR A 57 14.14 -6.73 -5.60
N ASP A 58 12.94 -6.61 -6.19
CA ASP A 58 12.79 -6.58 -7.66
C ASP A 58 13.09 -5.19 -8.23
N LEU A 59 12.69 -4.13 -7.51
CA LEU A 59 12.83 -2.75 -7.95
C LEU A 59 14.01 -2.03 -7.27
N GLY A 60 14.64 -2.58 -6.24
CA GLY A 60 15.79 -1.95 -5.57
C GLY A 60 15.47 -0.61 -4.88
N GLU A 61 14.20 -0.34 -4.56
CA GLU A 61 13.74 0.79 -3.76
C GLU A 61 13.81 0.45 -2.25
N THR A 62 14.95 -0.08 -1.79
CA THR A 62 15.08 -0.67 -0.45
C THR A 62 14.75 0.33 0.66
N SER A 63 15.29 1.55 0.60
CA SER A 63 15.05 2.57 1.64
C SER A 63 13.58 2.95 1.76
N LEU A 64 12.90 3.23 0.64
CA LEU A 64 11.48 3.59 0.66
C LEU A 64 10.60 2.39 0.99
N GLY A 65 10.97 1.18 0.54
CA GLY A 65 10.29 -0.07 0.91
C GLY A 65 10.32 -0.31 2.42
N THR A 66 11.48 -0.22 3.07
CA THR A 66 11.61 -0.38 4.52
C THR A 66 10.89 0.74 5.30
N GLN A 67 10.91 1.97 4.80
CA GLN A 67 10.13 3.06 5.40
C GLN A 67 8.63 2.78 5.34
N LEU A 68 8.13 2.34 4.18
CA LEU A 68 6.72 2.00 4.02
C LEU A 68 6.33 0.82 4.93
N GLU A 69 7.15 -0.22 4.98
CA GLU A 69 6.96 -1.37 5.87
C GLU A 69 6.86 -0.93 7.33
N SER A 70 7.78 -0.08 7.79
CA SER A 70 7.77 0.44 9.16
C SER A 70 6.49 1.21 9.47
N LYS A 71 6.03 2.07 8.54
CA LYS A 71 4.80 2.86 8.74
C LYS A 71 3.55 2.01 8.73
N LEU A 72 3.45 1.04 7.82
CA LEU A 72 2.32 0.12 7.79
C LEU A 72 2.30 -0.78 9.02
N SER A 73 3.44 -1.32 9.44
CA SER A 73 3.54 -2.21 10.61
C SER A 73 3.25 -1.51 11.94
N ALA A 74 3.28 -0.17 11.99
CA ALA A 74 2.83 0.59 13.15
C ALA A 74 1.29 0.65 13.29
N LEU A 75 0.55 0.29 12.24
CA LEU A 75 -0.91 0.27 12.25
C LEU A 75 -1.45 -1.04 12.85
N TYR A 76 -2.63 -0.98 13.43
CA TYR A 76 -3.35 -2.11 14.01
C TYR A 76 -4.54 -2.49 13.13
N CYS A 77 -4.80 -3.78 13.00
CA CYS A 77 -6.01 -4.30 12.36
C CYS A 77 -6.59 -5.48 13.13
N THR A 78 -7.80 -5.87 12.74
CA THR A 78 -8.42 -7.12 13.17
C THR A 78 -8.10 -8.20 12.16
N TYR A 79 -7.40 -9.26 12.60
CA TYR A 79 -7.07 -10.38 11.74
C TYR A 79 -8.28 -11.29 11.52
N ARG A 80 -8.13 -12.29 10.64
CA ARG A 80 -9.24 -13.18 10.22
C ARG A 80 -9.85 -14.00 11.36
N ASP A 81 -9.07 -14.28 12.39
CA ASP A 81 -9.49 -14.98 13.60
C ASP A 81 -10.09 -14.03 14.67
N GLY A 82 -10.21 -12.73 14.35
CA GLY A 82 -10.69 -11.70 15.26
C GLY A 82 -9.61 -11.13 16.18
N SER A 83 -8.39 -11.67 16.15
CA SER A 83 -7.30 -11.19 16.98
C SER A 83 -6.85 -9.78 16.60
N GLU A 84 -6.32 -9.08 17.59
CA GLU A 84 -5.61 -7.83 17.35
C GLU A 84 -4.20 -8.12 16.87
N VAL A 85 -3.83 -7.56 15.73
CA VAL A 85 -2.47 -7.65 15.22
C VAL A 85 -2.02 -6.33 14.63
N ASN A 86 -0.71 -6.16 14.52
CA ASN A 86 -0.15 -5.15 13.65
C ASN A 86 -0.36 -5.55 12.18
N VAL A 87 -0.52 -4.56 11.31
CA VAL A 87 -0.65 -4.78 9.87
C VAL A 87 0.66 -5.36 9.33
N ASP A 88 0.58 -6.52 8.67
CA ASP A 88 1.66 -7.02 7.84
C ASP A 88 1.66 -6.24 6.51
N ALA A 89 2.73 -5.51 6.22
CA ALA A 89 2.85 -4.68 5.03
C ALA A 89 2.76 -5.48 3.71
N ASN A 90 3.20 -6.74 3.69
CA ASN A 90 3.04 -7.67 2.57
C ASN A 90 1.67 -8.37 2.56
N ARG A 91 0.79 -8.01 3.52
CA ARG A 91 -0.63 -8.34 3.58
C ARG A 91 -1.48 -7.09 3.81
N TYR A 92 -1.09 -5.98 3.19
CA TYR A 92 -1.80 -4.71 3.33
C TYR A 92 -3.32 -4.76 3.07
N PRO A 93 -3.93 -5.74 2.34
CA PRO A 93 -5.38 -5.79 2.24
C PRO A 93 -6.12 -5.99 3.57
N ASP A 94 -5.42 -6.41 4.63
CA ASP A 94 -5.97 -6.52 5.98
C ASP A 94 -6.21 -5.14 6.63
N ILE A 95 -5.64 -4.06 6.09
CA ILE A 95 -5.92 -2.65 6.50
C ILE A 95 -7.42 -2.30 6.36
N ARG A 96 -8.19 -3.03 5.55
CA ARG A 96 -9.66 -2.86 5.50
C ARG A 96 -10.34 -3.06 6.85
N TYR A 97 -9.70 -3.80 7.76
CA TYR A 97 -10.14 -4.01 9.14
C TYR A 97 -9.27 -3.23 10.14
N LEU A 98 -8.82 -2.02 9.75
CA LEU A 98 -8.05 -1.13 10.61
C LEU A 98 -8.77 -0.92 11.95
N ARG A 99 -8.00 -0.98 13.04
CA ARG A 99 -8.47 -0.56 14.36
C ARG A 99 -8.10 0.91 14.57
N HIS A 100 -9.01 1.80 14.20
CA HIS A 100 -8.82 3.24 14.37
C HIS A 100 -9.10 3.68 15.81
N GLU A 101 -8.44 4.74 16.28
CA GLU A 101 -8.51 5.24 17.66
C GLU A 101 -9.92 5.64 18.11
N THR A 102 -10.79 6.00 17.17
CA THR A 102 -12.21 6.34 17.44
C THR A 102 -13.02 5.14 17.91
N ASP A 103 -12.68 3.95 17.42
CA ASP A 103 -13.37 2.69 17.77
C ASP A 103 -12.55 1.88 18.79
N PHE A 104 -11.23 2.02 18.77
CA PHE A 104 -10.26 1.29 19.59
C PHE A 104 -9.22 2.27 20.18
N PRO A 105 -9.45 2.83 21.37
CA PRO A 105 -8.57 3.85 21.95
C PRO A 105 -7.10 3.41 22.00
N GLY A 106 -6.19 4.30 21.59
CA GLY A 106 -4.74 4.07 21.60
C GLY A 106 -4.22 3.18 20.46
N LYS A 107 -5.03 2.89 19.45
CA LYS A 107 -4.62 2.15 18.24
C LYS A 107 -4.23 3.10 17.11
N SER A 108 -4.66 2.83 15.87
CA SER A 108 -4.23 3.58 14.70
C SER A 108 -4.85 4.96 14.62
N THR A 109 -4.08 5.95 14.17
CA THR A 109 -4.54 7.33 14.01
C THR A 109 -4.48 7.78 12.56
N ASP A 110 -5.28 8.79 12.22
CA ASP A 110 -5.20 9.46 10.92
C ASP A 110 -3.80 10.02 10.60
N SER A 111 -3.03 10.43 11.62
CA SER A 111 -1.65 10.89 11.42
C SER A 111 -0.76 9.78 10.88
N GLN A 112 -0.85 8.57 11.46
CA GLN A 112 -0.07 7.42 11.00
C GLN A 112 -0.45 7.01 9.57
N LEU A 113 -1.74 7.08 9.22
CA LEU A 113 -2.22 6.82 7.85
C LEU A 113 -1.62 7.83 6.86
N LYS A 114 -1.60 9.11 7.22
CA LYS A 114 -1.02 10.19 6.40
C LYS A 114 0.49 10.06 6.23
N GLU A 115 1.21 9.66 7.28
CA GLU A 115 2.65 9.38 7.18
C GLU A 115 2.95 8.25 6.19
N ALA A 116 2.19 7.16 6.21
CA ALA A 116 2.33 6.08 5.24
C ALA A 116 2.02 6.56 3.80
N LEU A 117 1.01 7.43 3.64
CA LEU A 117 0.65 8.03 2.35
C LEU A 117 1.76 8.88 1.74
N GLU A 118 2.48 9.69 2.54
CA GLU A 118 3.61 10.47 2.02
C GLU A 118 4.74 9.56 1.51
N ILE A 119 5.04 8.45 2.19
CA ILE A 119 6.02 7.48 1.68
C ILE A 119 5.55 6.86 0.34
N ILE A 120 4.26 6.53 0.21
CA ILE A 120 3.72 6.02 -1.05
C ILE A 120 3.83 7.05 -2.17
N LYS A 121 3.63 8.33 -1.88
CA LYS A 121 3.79 9.42 -2.85
C LYS A 121 5.24 9.55 -3.32
N ASP A 122 6.20 9.41 -2.42
CA ASP A 122 7.63 9.39 -2.77
C ASP A 122 7.98 8.17 -3.63
N ILE A 123 7.48 6.98 -3.26
CA ILE A 123 7.62 5.76 -4.06
C ILE A 123 7.03 5.98 -5.46
N LYS A 124 5.79 6.46 -5.56
CA LYS A 124 5.13 6.70 -6.85
C LYS A 124 5.97 7.63 -7.73
N THR A 125 6.51 8.70 -7.15
CA THR A 125 7.40 9.64 -7.85
C THR A 125 8.66 8.95 -8.38
N ARG A 126 9.32 8.13 -7.56
CA ARG A 126 10.49 7.34 -7.99
C ARG A 126 10.16 6.34 -9.09
N LEU A 127 9.05 5.60 -8.96
CA LEU A 127 8.65 4.59 -9.94
C LEU A 127 8.26 5.21 -11.28
N ILE A 128 7.55 6.35 -11.28
CA ILE A 128 7.24 7.11 -12.50
C ILE A 128 8.53 7.52 -13.22
N SER A 129 9.54 8.01 -12.49
CA SER A 129 10.83 8.40 -13.07
C SER A 129 11.57 7.23 -13.76
N ARG A 130 11.22 5.98 -13.40
CA ARG A 130 11.74 4.74 -13.98
C ARG A 130 10.86 4.17 -15.10
N GLY A 131 9.79 4.87 -15.48
CA GLY A 131 8.89 4.48 -16.56
C GLY A 131 7.72 3.57 -16.13
N ILE A 132 7.53 3.33 -14.83
CA ILE A 132 6.36 2.61 -14.32
C ILE A 132 5.15 3.55 -14.35
N ARG A 133 4.08 3.12 -15.00
CA ARG A 133 2.86 3.92 -15.16
C ARG A 133 1.94 3.71 -13.96
N LEU A 134 1.64 4.80 -13.26
CA LEU A 134 0.89 4.85 -12.00
C LEU A 134 -0.33 5.73 -12.05
#